data_AF-A0A8T3SSC2-F1
#
_entry.id   AF-A0A8T3SSC2-F1
#
_cell.length_a   1.000
_cell.length_b   1.000
_cell.length_c   1.000
_cell.angle_alpha   90.00
_cell.angle_beta   90.00
_cell.angle_gamma   90.00
#
_symmetry.space_group_name_H-M   'P 1'
#
loop_
_entity.id
_entity.type
_entity.pdbx_description
1 polymer ?
#
loop_
_entity_poly.entity_id
_entity_poly.type
_entity_poly.pdbx_seq_one_letter_code
_entity_poly.pdbx_strand_id
1 'polypeptide(L)'
;MTNLWPDAISRLVEGQTEDLQRKHTRLTAERSQIDDQIAQIERELSELEIAVRVYRRFSETVVPTARPRQEPQVRPDQQVTARPSGNGTSGTLDRLEGVPVAEAAERVLRFLGGEADSSKMRELLINRGGLRPDHNSYGYLLKQMRTKPDRFVKIGRGRWALTEGGS
;
A
#
# COMPACT_ATOMS: atom_id res chain seq x y z
N MET A 1 53.51 8.90 -50.24
CA MET A 1 52.28 8.26 -49.74
C MET A 1 51.95 8.89 -48.40
N THR A 2 50.90 9.71 -48.34
CA THR A 2 50.53 10.46 -47.13
C THR A 2 49.73 9.53 -46.20
N ASN A 3 50.18 9.36 -44.95
CA ASN A 3 49.50 8.52 -43.96
C ASN A 3 48.18 9.18 -43.52
N LEU A 4 47.06 8.76 -44.10
CA LEU A 4 45.70 9.24 -43.82
C LEU A 4 45.06 8.61 -42.56
N TRP A 5 45.78 7.71 -41.90
CA TRP A 5 45.27 6.90 -40.79
C TRP A 5 44.97 7.72 -39.50
N PRO A 6 45.81 8.67 -39.09
CA PRO A 6 45.53 9.50 -37.91
C PRO A 6 44.26 10.36 -38.10
N ASP A 7 44.06 10.93 -39.29
CA ASP A 7 42.90 11.77 -39.59
C ASP A 7 41.58 10.98 -39.58
N ALA A 8 41.60 9.74 -40.07
CA ALA A 8 40.42 8.87 -40.06
C ALA A 8 39.99 8.49 -38.63
N ILE A 9 40.96 8.26 -37.74
CA ILE A 9 40.70 7.95 -36.33
C ILE A 9 40.14 9.18 -35.61
N SER A 10 40.73 10.37 -35.82
CA SER A 10 40.24 11.62 -35.22
C SER A 10 38.78 11.89 -35.59
N ARG A 11 38.42 11.77 -36.88
CA ARG A 11 37.03 11.96 -37.34
C ARG A 11 36.06 10.94 -36.76
N LEU A 12 36.50 9.70 -36.56
CA LEU A 12 35.67 8.67 -35.92
C LEU A 12 35.40 9.00 -34.46
N VAL A 13 36.43 9.44 -33.72
CA VAL A 13 36.32 9.83 -32.31
C VAL A 13 35.45 11.08 -32.15
N GLU A 14 35.62 12.08 -33.02
CA GLU A 14 34.77 13.27 -33.06
C GLU A 14 33.29 12.90 -33.26
N GLY A 15 32.99 12.06 -34.26
CA GLY A 15 31.62 11.61 -34.52
C GLY A 15 31.01 10.83 -33.35
N GLN A 16 31.78 9.96 -32.70
CA GLN A 16 31.32 9.25 -31.50
C GLN A 16 31.08 10.18 -30.32
N THR A 17 31.92 11.21 -30.15
CA THR A 17 31.79 12.21 -29.09
C THR A 17 30.53 13.06 -29.30
N GLU A 18 30.28 13.51 -30.52
CA GLU A 18 29.07 14.26 -30.88
C GLU A 18 27.79 13.45 -30.70
N ASP A 19 27.81 12.16 -31.08
CA ASP A 19 26.68 11.26 -30.87
C ASP A 19 26.40 11.02 -29.38
N LEU A 20 27.44 10.84 -28.57
CA LEU A 20 27.32 10.71 -27.13
C LEU A 20 26.78 11.98 -26.50
N GLN A 21 27.27 13.15 -26.93
CA GLN A 21 26.81 14.45 -26.42
C GLN A 21 25.33 14.68 -26.77
N ARG A 22 24.89 14.34 -27.98
CA ARG A 22 23.47 14.39 -28.38
C ARG A 22 22.61 13.45 -27.55
N LYS A 23 23.05 12.21 -27.31
CA LYS A 23 22.34 11.25 -26.45
C LYS A 23 22.25 11.74 -25.00
N HIS A 24 23.34 12.27 -24.45
CA HIS A 24 23.37 12.81 -23.10
C HIS A 24 22.38 13.97 -22.93
N THR A 25 22.37 14.93 -23.85
CA THR A 25 21.41 16.05 -23.84
C THR A 25 19.98 15.56 -23.91
N ARG A 26 19.69 14.59 -24.79
CA ARG A 26 18.36 14.00 -24.90
C ARG A 26 17.91 13.31 -23.61
N LEU A 27 18.76 12.45 -23.04
CA LEU A 27 18.44 11.75 -21.79
C LEU A 27 18.27 12.72 -20.62
N THR A 28 19.02 13.82 -20.59
CA THR A 28 18.87 14.88 -19.59
C THR A 28 17.50 15.55 -19.71
N ALA A 29 17.04 15.83 -20.94
CA ALA A 29 15.71 16.39 -21.18
C ALA A 29 14.60 15.40 -20.81
N GLU A 30 14.71 14.13 -21.21
CA GLU A 30 13.75 13.08 -20.85
C GLU A 30 13.66 12.90 -19.33
N ARG A 31 14.81 12.94 -18.62
CA ARG A 31 14.83 12.90 -17.16
C ARG A 31 14.13 14.10 -16.53
N SER A 32 14.38 15.32 -17.02
CA SER A 32 13.70 16.52 -16.52
C SER A 32 12.19 16.41 -16.67
N GLN A 33 11.72 15.90 -17.81
CA GLN A 33 10.28 15.70 -18.04
C GLN A 33 9.68 14.67 -17.07
N ILE A 34 10.41 13.60 -16.76
CA ILE A 34 9.98 12.61 -15.77
C ILE A 34 9.92 13.23 -14.37
N ASP A 35 10.93 14.03 -13.99
CA ASP A 35 10.96 14.71 -12.69
C ASP A 35 9.74 15.67 -12.54
N ASP A 36 9.39 16.40 -13.60
CA ASP A 36 8.18 17.25 -13.62
C ASP A 36 6.88 16.43 -13.48
N GLN A 37 6.79 15.28 -14.15
CA GLN A 37 5.65 14.38 -14.04
C GLN A 37 5.51 13.79 -12.64
N ILE A 38 6.63 13.43 -12.00
CA ILE A 38 6.63 12.93 -10.61
C ILE A 38 6.11 14.03 -9.67
N ALA A 39 6.61 15.25 -9.78
CA ALA A 39 6.16 16.37 -8.95
C ALA A 39 4.66 16.65 -9.10
N GLN A 40 4.13 16.51 -10.32
CA GLN A 40 2.68 16.65 -10.57
C GLN A 40 1.87 15.52 -9.91
N ILE A 41 2.31 14.27 -10.03
CA ILE A 41 1.64 13.12 -9.39
C ILE A 41 1.68 13.25 -7.86
N GLU A 42 2.79 13.71 -7.29
CA GLU A 42 2.92 13.95 -5.85
C GLU A 42 1.92 15.03 -5.37
N ARG A 43 1.71 16.09 -6.16
CA ARG A 43 0.70 17.11 -5.88
C ARG A 43 -0.71 16.52 -5.91
N GLU A 44 -1.06 15.78 -6.94
CA GLU A 44 -2.38 15.15 -7.08
C GLU A 44 -2.67 14.15 -5.95
N LEU A 45 -1.65 13.38 -5.53
CA LEU A 45 -1.77 12.48 -4.39
C LEU A 45 -2.06 13.24 -3.09
N SER A 46 -1.36 14.35 -2.84
CA SER A 46 -1.58 15.20 -1.67
C SER A 46 -3.01 15.77 -1.64
N GLU A 47 -3.52 16.23 -2.79
CA GLU A 47 -4.91 16.69 -2.92
C GLU A 47 -5.92 15.58 -2.62
N LEU A 48 -5.67 14.37 -3.13
CA LEU A 48 -6.51 13.20 -2.87
C LEU A 48 -6.51 12.82 -1.38
N GLU A 49 -5.35 12.86 -0.72
CA GLU A 49 -5.23 12.58 0.72
C GLU A 49 -6.04 13.58 1.56
N ILE A 50 -6.03 14.86 1.19
CA ILE A 50 -6.86 15.89 1.82
C ILE A 50 -8.35 15.56 1.60
N ALA A 51 -8.75 15.24 0.36
CA ALA A 51 -10.13 14.91 0.03
C ALA A 51 -10.63 13.68 0.83
N VAL A 52 -9.83 12.62 0.91
CA VAL A 52 -10.15 11.42 1.70
C VAL A 52 -10.27 11.75 3.19
N ARG A 53 -9.39 12.60 3.74
CA ARG A 53 -9.46 13.03 5.13
C ARG A 53 -10.75 13.81 5.42
N VAL A 54 -11.12 14.73 4.52
CA VAL A 54 -12.34 15.52 4.63
C VAL A 54 -13.56 14.61 4.55
N TYR A 55 -13.62 13.71 3.57
CA TYR A 55 -14.71 12.75 3.42
C TYR A 55 -14.89 11.88 4.68
N ARG A 56 -13.79 11.32 5.21
CA ARG A 56 -13.83 10.53 6.45
C ARG A 56 -14.45 11.34 7.60
N ARG A 57 -13.98 12.57 7.80
CA ARG A 57 -14.50 13.46 8.85
C ARG A 57 -16.00 13.72 8.69
N PHE A 58 -16.49 13.95 7.47
CA PHE A 58 -17.91 14.11 7.23
C PHE A 58 -18.70 12.83 7.52
N SER A 59 -18.21 11.67 7.07
CA SER A 59 -18.90 10.39 7.29
C SER A 59 -19.05 10.03 8.78
N GLU A 60 -18.12 10.45 9.63
CA GLU A 60 -18.18 10.24 11.09
C GLU A 60 -19.21 11.17 11.78
N THR A 61 -19.56 12.30 11.16
CA THR A 61 -20.53 13.26 11.72
C THR A 61 -21.99 12.97 11.34
N VAL A 62 -22.26 12.03 10.43
CA VAL A 62 -23.62 11.68 9.96
C VAL A 62 -24.09 10.34 10.53
N VAL A 63 -23.85 10.11 11.83
CA VAL A 63 -24.65 9.13 12.59
C VAL A 63 -25.78 9.92 13.25
N PRO A 64 -27.01 9.92 12.72
CA PRO A 64 -28.13 10.41 13.49
C PRO A 64 -28.29 9.44 14.65
N THR A 65 -28.12 9.93 15.86
CA THR A 65 -28.48 9.24 17.10
C THR A 65 -29.99 8.98 17.07
N ALA A 66 -30.40 7.91 16.39
CA ALA A 66 -31.74 7.38 16.49
C ALA A 66 -31.89 6.86 17.92
N ARG A 67 -32.42 7.72 18.80
CA ARG A 67 -32.87 7.31 20.13
C ARG A 67 -33.86 6.16 19.93
N PRO A 68 -33.63 4.96 20.49
CA PRO A 68 -34.66 3.95 20.50
C PRO A 68 -35.80 4.47 21.39
N ARG A 69 -37.01 4.47 20.82
CA ARG A 69 -38.26 4.79 21.51
C ARG A 69 -38.41 3.79 22.66
N GLN A 70 -38.30 4.25 23.91
CA GLN A 70 -38.61 3.42 25.06
C GLN A 70 -40.12 3.16 25.07
N GLU A 71 -40.53 1.93 24.76
CA GLU A 71 -41.86 1.44 25.13
C GLU A 71 -41.91 1.19 26.64
N PRO A 72 -43.03 1.50 27.32
CA PRO A 72 -43.14 1.32 28.77
C PRO A 72 -43.21 -0.17 29.11
N GLN A 73 -42.15 -0.72 29.72
CA GLN A 73 -42.13 -2.10 30.22
C GLN A 73 -43.07 -2.27 31.42
N VAL A 74 -43.99 -3.23 31.28
CA VAL A 74 -44.82 -3.78 32.35
C VAL A 74 -44.10 -5.00 32.98
N ARG A 75 -43.76 -4.82 34.25
CA ARG A 75 -43.55 -5.77 35.38
C ARG A 75 -42.51 -6.90 35.32
N PRO A 76 -41.84 -7.15 36.47
CA PRO A 76 -40.81 -8.17 36.63
C PRO A 76 -41.47 -9.50 37.01
N ASP A 77 -41.12 -10.57 36.32
CA ASP A 77 -41.02 -11.94 36.85
C ASP A 77 -40.78 -12.90 35.68
N GLN A 78 -39.51 -13.06 35.30
CA GLN A 78 -39.04 -14.26 34.60
C GLN A 78 -37.52 -14.33 34.62
N GLN A 79 -37.00 -15.07 35.60
CA GLN A 79 -35.66 -15.65 35.53
C GLN A 79 -35.65 -16.72 34.44
N VAL A 80 -34.87 -16.51 33.37
CA VAL A 80 -34.46 -17.60 32.48
C VAL A 80 -33.00 -17.40 32.08
N THR A 81 -32.15 -18.18 32.76
CA THR A 81 -30.82 -18.71 32.37
C THR A 81 -30.03 -18.00 31.28
N ALA A 82 -28.88 -17.45 31.68
CA ALA A 82 -27.80 -17.00 30.81
C ALA A 82 -27.28 -18.11 29.87
N ARG A 83 -27.25 -17.83 28.57
CA ARG A 83 -26.34 -18.43 27.59
C ARG A 83 -25.57 -17.30 26.90
N PRO A 84 -24.25 -17.43 26.72
CA PRO A 84 -23.45 -16.34 26.20
C PRO A 84 -23.69 -16.12 24.71
N SER A 85 -23.90 -14.84 24.42
CA SER A 85 -23.84 -14.13 23.14
C SER A 85 -22.80 -14.69 22.17
N GLY A 86 -23.25 -15.18 21.01
CA GLY A 86 -22.41 -15.38 19.83
C GLY A 86 -22.08 -14.03 19.21
N ASN A 87 -20.99 -13.43 19.68
CA ASN A 87 -20.49 -12.13 19.29
C ASN A 87 -20.16 -12.03 17.79
N GLY A 88 -20.54 -10.91 17.20
CA GLY A 88 -20.09 -10.49 15.88
C GLY A 88 -18.59 -10.22 15.84
N THR A 89 -18.00 -10.40 14.67
CA THR A 89 -16.66 -9.92 14.36
C THR A 89 -16.76 -8.80 13.34
N SER A 90 -17.30 -7.66 13.78
CA SER A 90 -16.70 -6.37 13.40
C SER A 90 -15.39 -6.28 14.20
N GLY A 91 -14.41 -7.07 13.77
CA GLY A 91 -13.23 -7.38 14.57
C GLY A 91 -12.23 -6.24 14.49
N THR A 92 -12.01 -5.54 15.59
CA THR A 92 -10.80 -4.71 15.77
C THR A 92 -9.58 -5.58 15.44
N LEU A 93 -8.77 -5.17 14.46
CA LEU A 93 -7.50 -5.84 14.18
C LEU A 93 -6.62 -5.78 15.43
N ASP A 94 -6.21 -6.92 15.97
CA ASP A 94 -5.39 -6.98 17.19
C ASP A 94 -4.00 -6.34 17.00
N ARG A 95 -3.29 -6.13 18.12
CA ARG A 95 -1.88 -5.72 18.09
C ARG A 95 -1.03 -6.82 17.45
N LEU A 96 -0.13 -6.45 16.54
CA LEU A 96 0.69 -7.37 15.73
C LEU A 96 2.15 -7.39 16.19
N GLU A 97 2.44 -6.81 17.35
CA GLU A 97 3.79 -6.77 17.91
C GLU A 97 4.30 -8.19 18.22
N GLY A 98 5.49 -8.52 17.71
CA GLY A 98 6.08 -9.87 17.85
C GLY A 98 5.50 -10.93 16.91
N VAL A 99 4.48 -10.62 16.12
CA VAL A 99 3.92 -11.54 15.12
C VAL A 99 4.84 -11.60 13.90
N PRO A 100 5.14 -12.78 13.34
CA PRO A 100 5.90 -12.89 12.09
C PRO A 100 5.25 -12.08 10.97
N VAL A 101 6.05 -11.30 10.23
CA VAL A 101 5.54 -10.34 9.23
C VAL A 101 4.56 -10.94 8.22
N ALA A 102 4.79 -12.18 7.78
CA ALA A 102 3.86 -12.87 6.89
C ALA A 102 2.51 -13.14 7.55
N GLU A 103 2.49 -13.61 8.80
CA GLU A 103 1.24 -13.85 9.53
C GLU A 103 0.51 -12.54 9.86
N ALA A 104 1.26 -11.50 10.22
CA ALA A 104 0.74 -10.16 10.41
C ALA A 104 0.09 -9.64 9.10
N ALA A 105 0.74 -9.85 7.95
CA ALA A 105 0.20 -9.47 6.64
C ALA A 105 -1.09 -10.22 6.28
N GLU A 106 -1.15 -11.51 6.61
CA GLU A 106 -2.36 -12.31 6.41
C GLU A 106 -3.53 -11.81 7.27
N ARG A 107 -3.28 -11.53 8.56
CA ARG A 107 -4.31 -10.96 9.46
C ARG A 107 -4.81 -9.61 8.96
N VAL A 108 -3.90 -8.77 8.45
CA VAL A 108 -4.26 -7.49 7.82
C VAL A 108 -5.09 -7.69 6.56
N LEU A 109 -4.72 -8.63 5.69
CA LEU A 109 -5.51 -8.93 4.49
C LEU A 109 -6.89 -9.48 4.84
N ARG A 110 -7.00 -10.42 5.78
CA ARG A 110 -8.31 -10.91 6.26
C ARG A 110 -9.17 -9.77 6.81
N PHE A 111 -8.56 -8.86 7.60
CA PHE A 111 -9.25 -7.68 8.12
C PHE A 111 -9.72 -6.73 7.01
N LEU A 112 -8.98 -6.63 5.90
CA LEU A 112 -9.33 -5.80 4.74
C LEU A 112 -10.27 -6.50 3.74
N GLY A 113 -10.76 -7.70 4.04
CA GLY A 113 -11.68 -8.44 3.15
C GLY A 113 -11.00 -9.38 2.16
N GLY A 114 -9.75 -9.77 2.43
CA GLY A 114 -8.99 -10.76 1.65
C GLY A 114 -8.05 -10.16 0.60
N GLU A 115 -8.17 -8.87 0.31
CA GLU A 115 -7.40 -8.18 -0.72
C GLU A 115 -7.05 -6.74 -0.29
N ALA A 116 -5.84 -6.28 -0.61
CA ALA A 116 -5.44 -4.91 -0.35
C ALA A 116 -4.26 -4.41 -1.19
N ASP A 117 -4.17 -3.07 -1.30
CA ASP A 117 -2.97 -2.39 -1.74
C ASP A 117 -1.83 -2.52 -0.70
N SER A 118 -0.62 -2.69 -1.20
CA SER A 118 0.60 -2.84 -0.40
C SER A 118 0.90 -1.62 0.46
N SER A 119 0.53 -0.41 0.01
CA SER A 119 0.61 0.82 0.81
C SER A 119 -0.35 0.75 1.99
N LYS A 120 -1.58 0.27 1.78
CA LYS A 120 -2.59 0.18 2.85
C LYS A 120 -2.24 -0.89 3.87
N MET A 121 -1.75 -2.04 3.41
CA MET A 121 -1.24 -3.08 4.29
C MET A 121 -0.06 -2.58 5.13
N ARG A 122 0.91 -1.91 4.50
CA ARG A 122 2.09 -1.36 5.19
C ARG A 122 1.67 -0.41 6.31
N GLU A 123 0.77 0.52 6.03
CA GLU A 123 0.25 1.47 7.02
C GLU A 123 -0.34 0.75 8.24
N LEU A 124 -1.20 -0.24 8.01
CA LEU A 124 -1.82 -1.00 9.11
C LEU A 124 -0.81 -1.85 9.88
N LEU A 125 0.15 -2.47 9.20
CA LEU A 125 1.20 -3.24 9.86
C LEU A 125 2.08 -2.35 10.75
N ILE A 126 2.42 -1.14 10.31
CA ILE A 126 3.17 -0.18 11.12
C ILE A 126 2.34 0.26 12.33
N ASN A 127 1.10 0.69 12.09
CA ASN A 127 0.22 1.20 13.15
C ASN A 127 -0.11 0.14 14.22
N ARG A 128 -0.06 -1.14 13.85
CA ARG A 128 -0.30 -2.27 14.77
C ARG A 128 0.96 -2.91 15.31
N GLY A 129 2.15 -2.40 14.97
CA GLY A 129 3.44 -2.92 15.45
C GLY A 129 3.93 -4.20 14.78
N GLY A 130 3.27 -4.65 13.72
CA GLY A 130 3.65 -5.84 12.93
C GLY A 130 4.76 -5.57 11.91
N LEU A 131 5.10 -4.30 11.66
CA LEU A 131 6.20 -3.91 10.79
C LEU A 131 6.87 -2.64 11.31
N ARG A 132 8.21 -2.61 11.26
CA ARG A 132 8.97 -1.39 11.61
C ARG A 132 8.77 -0.30 10.55
N PRO A 133 8.79 1.00 10.89
CA PRO A 133 8.59 2.09 9.93
C PRO A 133 9.85 2.46 9.11
N ASP A 134 10.87 1.61 9.02
CA ASP A 134 12.10 1.93 8.27
C ASP A 134 11.99 1.77 6.75
N HIS A 135 13.02 2.23 6.02
CA HIS A 135 13.09 2.22 4.56
C HIS A 135 13.12 0.82 3.92
N ASN A 136 13.45 -0.23 4.69
CA ASN A 136 13.71 -1.58 4.19
C ASN A 136 12.61 -2.57 4.63
N SER A 137 11.81 -2.23 5.64
CA SER A 137 10.70 -3.05 6.12
C SER A 137 9.66 -3.33 5.03
N TYR A 138 9.45 -2.40 4.10
CA TYR A 138 8.55 -2.61 2.98
C TYR A 138 9.09 -3.65 1.99
N GLY A 139 10.37 -3.57 1.63
CA GLY A 139 11.03 -4.58 0.81
C GLY A 139 11.02 -5.95 1.51
N TYR A 140 11.24 -5.96 2.82
CA TYR A 140 11.15 -7.16 3.64
C TYR A 140 9.75 -7.79 3.63
N LEU A 141 8.69 -7.00 3.83
CA LEU A 141 7.31 -7.46 3.74
C LEU A 141 7.03 -8.13 2.40
N LEU A 142 7.34 -7.45 1.29
CA LEU A 142 7.11 -7.99 -0.05
C LEU A 142 7.92 -9.27 -0.29
N LYS A 143 9.15 -9.34 0.22
CA LYS A 143 9.97 -10.56 0.15
C LYS A 143 9.31 -11.72 0.90
N GLN A 144 8.82 -11.49 2.12
CA GLN A 144 8.15 -12.51 2.94
C GLN A 144 6.86 -13.03 2.30
N MET A 145 6.08 -12.15 1.67
CA MET A 145 4.87 -12.56 0.96
C MET A 145 5.19 -13.37 -0.30
N ARG A 146 6.21 -12.98 -1.07
CA ARG A 146 6.64 -13.72 -2.28
C ARG A 146 7.15 -15.13 -1.98
N THR A 147 7.73 -15.35 -0.81
CA THR A 147 8.21 -16.68 -0.40
C THR A 147 7.10 -17.64 0.02
N LYS A 148 5.84 -17.17 0.08
CA LYS A 148 4.66 -17.94 0.50
C LYS A 148 3.54 -17.83 -0.54
N PRO A 149 3.74 -18.33 -1.77
CA PRO A 149 2.75 -18.24 -2.84
C PRO A 149 1.48 -19.06 -2.57
N ASP A 150 1.54 -20.00 -1.63
CA ASP A 150 0.42 -20.76 -1.09
C ASP A 150 -0.52 -19.92 -0.22
N ARG A 151 -0.07 -18.75 0.26
CA ARG A 151 -0.83 -17.83 1.12
C ARG A 151 -1.10 -16.47 0.50
N PHE A 152 -0.22 -15.98 -0.36
CA PHE A 152 -0.32 -14.66 -0.96
C PHE A 152 -0.17 -14.72 -2.47
N VAL A 153 -1.09 -14.06 -3.17
CA VAL A 153 -1.02 -13.87 -4.60
C VAL A 153 -0.96 -12.38 -4.94
N LYS A 154 -0.05 -12.03 -5.87
CA LYS A 154 0.02 -10.68 -6.42
C LYS A 154 -0.91 -10.61 -7.62
N ILE A 155 -1.98 -9.85 -7.48
CA ILE A 155 -3.07 -9.73 -8.47
C ILE A 155 -2.94 -8.48 -9.36
N GLY A 156 -2.00 -7.58 -9.06
CA GLY A 156 -1.81 -6.36 -9.82
C GLY A 156 -0.60 -5.54 -9.37
N ARG A 157 -0.44 -4.35 -9.94
CA ARG A 157 0.62 -3.41 -9.53
C ARG A 157 0.32 -2.93 -8.11
N GLY A 158 1.07 -3.44 -7.13
CA GLY A 158 0.91 -3.08 -5.73
C GLY A 158 -0.23 -3.79 -4.99
N ARG A 159 -1.08 -4.57 -5.67
CA ARG A 159 -2.20 -5.28 -5.04
C ARG A 159 -1.87 -6.73 -4.71
N TRP A 160 -2.31 -7.16 -3.53
CA TRP A 160 -2.11 -8.50 -2.99
C TRP A 160 -3.42 -9.05 -2.46
N ALA A 161 -3.64 -10.34 -2.64
CA ALA A 161 -4.76 -11.08 -2.08
C ALA A 161 -4.28 -12.34 -1.36
N LEU A 162 -5.15 -12.87 -0.51
CA LEU A 162 -5.01 -14.22 0.01
C LEU A 162 -5.38 -15.23 -1.06
N THR A 163 -4.62 -16.30 -1.17
CA THR A 163 -5.02 -17.47 -1.95
C THR A 163 -6.18 -18.16 -1.25
N GLU A 164 -7.26 -18.44 -1.98
CA GLU A 164 -8.38 -19.25 -1.49
C GLU A 164 -7.87 -20.67 -1.21
N GLY A 165 -7.52 -20.97 0.06
CA GLY A 165 -7.01 -22.29 0.43
C GLY A 165 -6.17 -22.40 1.71
N GLY A 166 -5.89 -21.31 2.44
CA GLY A 166 -5.15 -21.37 3.70
C GLY A 166 -6.07 -21.43 4.93
N SER A 167 -6.61 -22.62 5.23
CA SER A 167 -7.16 -22.98 6.55
C SER A 167 -6.05 -23.38 7.51
#